data_AF-A0A2I8VHW4-F1
#
_entry.id   AF-A0A2I8VHW4-F1
#
_cell.length_a   1.000
_cell.length_b   1.000
_cell.length_c   1.000
_cell.angle_alpha   90.00
_cell.angle_beta   90.00
_cell.angle_gamma   90.00
#
_symmetry.space_group_name_H-M   'P 1'
#
loop_
_entity.id
_entity.type
_entity.pdbx_description
1 polymer ?
#
loop_
_entity_poly.entity_id
_entity_poly.type
_entity_poly.pdbx_seq_one_letter_code
_entity_poly.pdbx_strand_id
1 'polypeptide(L)' 'MEASVGSDKGIGFAVMLSLLTLVGGAVMLAGPGQLAKAWGFALAMVAAMLAVVFTQLYW' A
#
# COMPACT_ATOMS: atom_id res chain seq x y z
N MET A 1 -2.31 -35.62 -5.17
CA MET A 1 -1.24 -34.64 -5.40
C MET A 1 -1.78 -33.29 -4.94
N GLU A 2 -1.32 -32.77 -3.81
CA GLU A 2 -1.63 -31.38 -3.44
C GLU A 2 -0.98 -30.46 -4.46
N ALA A 3 -1.80 -29.83 -5.30
CA ALA A 3 -1.33 -28.79 -6.19
C ALA A 3 -0.97 -27.58 -5.33
N SER A 4 0.32 -27.31 -5.18
CA SER A 4 0.79 -26.07 -4.56
C SER A 4 0.29 -24.91 -5.41
N VAL A 5 -0.71 -24.17 -4.93
CA VAL A 5 -1.17 -22.95 -5.60
C VAL A 5 -0.04 -21.93 -5.54
N GLY A 6 0.62 -21.69 -6.68
CA GLY A 6 1.63 -20.64 -6.80
C GLY A 6 0.97 -19.27 -6.64
N SER A 7 1.46 -18.47 -5.69
CA SER A 7 1.00 -17.10 -5.48
C SER A 7 1.97 -16.13 -6.15
N ASP A 8 1.45 -15.28 -7.04
CA ASP A 8 2.19 -14.14 -7.60
C ASP A 8 2.31 -13.05 -6.53
N LYS A 9 3.50 -13.02 -5.91
CA LYS A 9 3.82 -12.08 -4.84
C LYS A 9 3.92 -10.65 -5.36
N GLY A 10 4.42 -10.45 -6.59
CA GLY A 10 4.59 -9.12 -7.18
C GLY A 10 3.25 -8.41 -7.32
N ILE A 11 2.27 -9.07 -7.95
CA ILE A 11 0.91 -8.53 -8.08
C ILE A 11 0.24 -8.39 -6.72
N GLY A 12 0.39 -9.37 -5.83
CA GLY A 12 -0.21 -9.35 -4.49
C GLY A 12 0.22 -8.15 -3.67
N PHE A 13 1.53 -7.89 -3.59
CA PHE A 13 2.06 -6.75 -2.85
C PHE A 13 1.74 -5.42 -3.52
N ALA A 14 1.84 -5.33 -4.86
CA ALA A 14 1.52 -4.11 -5.59
C ALA A 14 0.07 -3.66 -5.33
N VAL A 15 -0.90 -4.58 -5.39
CA VAL A 15 -2.32 -4.26 -5.15
C VAL A 15 -2.55 -3.87 -3.70
N MET A 16 -2.05 -4.65 -2.74
CA MET A 16 -2.31 -4.40 -1.32
C MET A 16 -1.72 -3.07 -0.85
N LEU A 17 -0.48 -2.76 -1.24
CA LEU A 17 0.21 -1.52 -0.87
C LEU A 17 -0.38 -0.29 -1.60
N SER A 18 -0.87 -0.46 -2.84
CA SER A 18 -1.62 0.58 -3.53
C SER A 18 -2.94 0.90 -2.82
N LEU A 19 -3.67 -0.12 -2.35
CA LEU A 19 -4.89 0.09 -1.56
C LEU A 19 -4.61 0.83 -0.24
N LEU A 20 -3.55 0.44 0.47
CA LEU A 20 -3.08 1.17 1.66
C LEU A 20 -2.75 2.63 1.37
N THR A 21 -2.10 2.89 0.22
CA THR A 21 -1.80 4.25 -0.24
C THR A 21 -3.07 5.07 -0.41
N LEU A 22 -4.09 4.48 -1.04
CA LEU A 22 -5.40 5.13 -1.22
C LEU A 22 -6.11 5.38 0.11
N VAL A 23 -6.04 4.45 1.07
CA VAL A 23 -6.59 4.65 2.42
C VAL A 23 -5.90 5.82 3.12
N GLY A 24 -4.58 5.88 3.09
CA GLY A 24 -3.82 7.03 3.64
C GLY A 24 -4.20 8.35 2.97
N GLY A 25 -4.32 8.35 1.64
CA GLY A 25 -4.79 9.50 0.86
C GLY A 25 -6.22 9.92 1.22
N ALA A 26 -7.12 8.96 1.44
CA ALA A 26 -8.49 9.24 1.88
C ALA A 26 -8.52 9.87 3.28
N VAL A 27 -7.70 9.39 4.21
CA VAL A 27 -7.54 9.99 5.55
C VAL A 27 -6.94 11.40 5.44
N MET A 28 -5.97 11.62 4.56
CA MET A 28 -5.43 12.95 4.28
C MET A 28 -6.50 13.90 3.72
N LEU A 29 -7.39 13.41 2.87
CA LEU A 29 -8.43 14.20 2.24
C LEU A 29 -9.57 14.53 3.23
N ALA A 30 -10.10 13.52 3.91
CA ALA A 30 -11.34 13.62 4.68
C ALA A 30 -11.14 13.64 6.21
N GLY A 31 -9.91 13.44 6.71
CA GLY A 31 -9.63 13.35 8.15
C GLY A 31 -9.86 14.66 8.92
N PRO A 32 -10.30 14.58 10.19
CA PRO A 32 -10.55 15.76 11.01
C PRO A 32 -9.26 16.39 11.54
N GLY A 33 -9.08 17.69 11.29
CA GLY A 33 -7.93 18.45 11.77
C GLY A 33 -6.61 18.14 11.05
N GLN A 34 -5.61 18.98 11.29
CA GLN A 34 -4.34 18.91 10.56
C GLN A 34 -3.51 17.67 10.93
N LEU A 35 -3.56 17.24 12.19
CA LEU A 35 -2.79 16.09 12.66
C LEU A 35 -3.24 14.78 12.00
N ALA A 36 -4.55 14.53 11.91
CA ALA A 36 -5.08 13.34 11.24
C ALA A 36 -4.70 13.32 9.76
N LYS A 37 -4.78 14.49 9.10
CA LYS A 37 -4.41 14.62 7.69
C LYS A 37 -2.92 14.36 7.46
N ALA A 38 -2.05 14.85 8.34
CA ALA A 38 -0.61 14.62 8.28
C ALA A 38 -0.26 13.13 8.43
N TRP A 39 -0.92 12.44 9.37
CA TRP A 39 -0.76 11.00 9.52
C TRP A 39 -1.27 10.21 8.31
N GLY A 40 -2.39 10.63 7.72
CA GLY A 40 -2.89 10.06 6.47
C GLY A 40 -1.88 10.16 5.32
N PHE A 41 -1.28 11.35 5.15
CA PHE A 41 -0.23 11.57 4.15
C PHE A 41 1.02 10.71 4.42
N ALA A 42 1.49 10.67 5.68
CA ALA A 42 2.65 9.87 6.05
C ALA A 42 2.43 8.38 5.75
N LEU A 43 1.24 7.84 6.10
CA LEU A 43 0.87 6.46 5.80
C LEU A 43 0.84 6.21 4.29
N ALA A 44 0.25 7.12 3.51
CA ALA A 44 0.18 7.00 2.06
C ALA A 44 1.58 6.95 1.42
N MET A 45 2.50 7.81 1.87
CA MET A 45 3.87 7.84 1.36
C MET A 45 4.64 6.56 1.71
N VAL A 46 4.55 6.08 2.95
CA VAL A 46 5.23 4.84 3.35
C VAL A 46 4.69 3.65 2.54
N ALA A 47 3.37 3.54 2.38
CA ALA A 47 2.77 2.47 1.58
C ALA A 47 3.21 2.53 0.11
N ALA A 48 3.23 3.73 -0.49
CA ALA A 48 3.66 3.93 -1.88
C ALA A 48 5.14 3.57 -2.08
N MET A 49 6.02 3.98 -1.16
CA MET A 49 7.44 3.62 -1.22
C MET A 49 7.64 2.11 -1.11
N LEU A 50 6.94 1.46 -0.19
CA LEU A 50 6.97 0.00 -0.07
C LEU A 50 6.45 -0.67 -1.34
N ALA A 51 5.40 -0.13 -1.99
CA ALA A 51 4.88 -0.69 -3.24
C ALA A 51 5.99 -0.75 -4.31
N VAL A 52 6.75 0.34 -4.47
CA VAL A 52 7.87 0.38 -5.42
C VAL A 52 8.96 -0.62 -5.05
N VAL A 53 9.38 -0.68 -3.78
CA VAL A 53 10.42 -1.62 -3.32
C VAL A 53 9.98 -3.07 -3.59
N PHE A 54 8.75 -3.42 -3.27
CA PHE A 54 8.24 -4.77 -3.49
C PHE A 54 8.06 -5.10 -4.96
N THR A 55 7.66 -4.15 -5.80
CA THR A 55 7.66 -4.34 -7.26
C THR A 55 9.07 -4.66 -7.75
N GLN A 56 10.09 -3.92 -7.31
CA GLN A 56 11.49 -4.19 -7.71
C GLN A 56 12.02 -5.54 -7.23
N LEU A 57 11.52 -6.06 -6.10
CA LEU A 57 11.97 -7.33 -5.53
C LEU A 57 11.29 -8.56 -6.16
N TYR A 58 10.09 -8.40 -6.71
CA TYR A 58 9.22 -9.52 -7.08
C TYR A 58 8.67 -9.48 -8.52
N TRP A 59 8.93 -8.42 -9.29
CA TRP A 59 8.53 -8.26 -10.70
C TRP A 59 9.77 -8.02 -11.56
#